data_AF-A0A3B8NC36-F1
#
_entry.id   AF-A0A3B8NC36-F1
#
_cell.length_a   1.000
_cell.length_b   1.000
_cell.length_c   1.000
_cell.angle_alpha   90.00
_cell.angle_beta   90.00
_cell.angle_gamma   90.00
#
_symmetry.space_group_name_H-M   'P 1'
#
loop_
_entity.id
_entity.type
_entity.pdbx_description
1 polymer ?
#
loop_
_entity_poly.entity_id
_entity_poly.type
_entity_poly.pdbx_seq_one_letter_code
_entity_poly.pdbx_strand_id
1 'polypeptide(L)' 'MPIATPSQFATMLDAAQEGGYAYPAINCSSITTLNAALKGFADNKSDGIIQFSTGAGQFA' A
#
# COMPACT_ATOMS: atom_id res chain seq x y z
N MET A 1 -4.68 2.04 -13.95
CA MET A 1 -5.13 2.59 -12.66
C MET A 1 -4.06 2.32 -11.62
N PRO A 2 -3.78 3.23 -10.67
CA PRO A 2 -2.75 3.06 -9.63
C PRO A 2 -3.15 2.07 -8.52
N ILE A 3 -4.23 1.30 -8.72
CA ILE A 3 -4.73 0.29 -7.79
C ILE A 3 -4.59 -1.05 -8.50
N ALA A 4 -3.87 -1.98 -7.86
CA ALA A 4 -3.68 -3.32 -8.38
C ALA A 4 -5.01 -4.08 -8.45
N THR A 5 -5.22 -4.81 -9.55
CA THR A 5 -6.26 -5.85 -9.60
C THR A 5 -5.90 -7.00 -8.66
N PRO A 6 -6.85 -7.89 -8.30
CA PRO A 6 -6.54 -9.07 -7.49
C PRO A 6 -5.43 -9.95 -8.09
N SER A 7 -5.41 -10.11 -9.42
CA SER A 7 -4.36 -10.87 -10.11
C SER A 7 -2.99 -10.18 -10.01
N GLN A 8 -2.94 -8.85 -10.18
CA GLN A 8 -1.70 -8.09 -10.00
C GLN A 8 -1.21 -8.17 -8.56
N PHE A 9 -2.11 -8.08 -7.58
CA PHE A 9 -1.75 -8.20 -6.17
C PHE A 9 -1.17 -9.59 -5.85
N ALA A 10 -1.71 -10.67 -6.39
CA ALA A 10 -1.13 -12.01 -6.25
C ALA A 10 0.30 -12.05 -6.83
N THR A 11 0.50 -11.54 -8.05
CA THR A 11 1.84 -11.47 -8.67
C THR A 11 2.82 -10.64 -7.84
N MET A 12 2.37 -9.56 -7.21
CA MET A 12 3.20 -8.79 -6.29
C MET A 12 3.67 -9.67 -5.13
N LEU A 13 2.75 -10.38 -4.45
CA LEU A 13 3.10 -11.25 -3.32
C LEU A 13 4.09 -12.36 -3.72
N ASP A 14 3.91 -12.97 -4.88
CA ASP A 14 4.84 -13.98 -5.42
C ASP A 14 6.24 -13.38 -5.63
N ALA A 15 6.33 -12.20 -6.25
CA ALA A 15 7.61 -11.51 -6.47
C ALA A 15 8.33 -11.13 -5.17
N ALA A 16 7.58 -10.69 -4.15
CA ALA A 16 8.12 -10.40 -2.82
C ALA A 16 8.67 -11.65 -2.12
N GLN A 17 7.93 -12.76 -2.21
CA GLN A 17 8.34 -14.04 -1.67
C GLN A 17 9.61 -14.57 -2.35
N GLU A 18 9.67 -14.54 -3.68
CA GLU A 18 10.83 -14.97 -4.47
C GLU A 18 12.05 -14.06 -4.26
N GLY A 19 11.82 -12.75 -4.17
CA GLY A 19 12.87 -11.74 -4.00
C GLY A 19 13.35 -11.53 -2.56
N GLY A 20 12.71 -12.17 -1.57
CA GLY A 20 13.08 -12.04 -0.16
C GLY A 20 12.85 -10.65 0.44
N TYR A 21 11.81 -9.95 -0.02
CA TYR A 21 11.41 -8.63 0.50
C TYR A 21 9.93 -8.61 0.86
N ALA A 22 9.47 -7.49 1.43
CA ALA A 22 8.06 -7.31 1.79
C ALA A 22 7.57 -5.93 1.36
N TYR A 23 6.28 -5.84 1.02
CA TYR A 23 5.63 -4.56 0.78
C TYR A 23 5.15 -3.92 2.08
N PRO A 24 5.36 -2.62 2.27
CA PRO A 24 4.83 -1.90 3.42
C PRO A 24 3.30 -1.79 3.35
N ALA A 25 2.63 -2.05 4.47
CA ALA A 25 1.19 -1.84 4.64
C ALA A 25 0.93 -0.68 5.59
N ILE A 26 0.40 0.43 5.05
CA ILE A 26 0.24 1.70 5.76
C ILE A 26 -1.22 1.95 6.10
N ASN A 27 -1.53 1.99 7.39
CA ASN A 27 -2.81 2.47 7.87
C ASN A 27 -2.94 3.97 7.64
N CYS A 28 -3.98 4.39 6.93
CA CYS A 28 -4.31 5.79 6.72
C CYS A 28 -5.61 6.13 7.46
N SER A 29 -5.77 7.37 7.92
CA SER A 29 -6.98 7.84 8.61
C SER A 29 -7.44 9.23 8.15
N SER A 30 -6.74 9.81 7.18
CA SER A 30 -7.03 11.11 6.58
C SER A 30 -6.37 11.21 5.21
N ILE A 31 -6.83 12.16 4.39
CA ILE A 31 -6.19 12.47 3.11
C ILE A 31 -4.72 12.89 3.28
N THR A 32 -4.39 13.57 4.38
CA THR A 32 -3.01 13.97 4.70
C THR A 32 -2.11 12.74 4.88
N THR A 33 -2.56 11.76 5.68
CA THR A 33 -1.80 10.51 5.88
C THR A 33 -1.73 9.64 4.63
N LEU A 34 -2.79 9.64 3.81
CA LEU A 34 -2.82 8.95 2.53
C LEU A 34 -1.78 9.53 1.56
N ASN A 35 -1.75 10.87 1.41
CA ASN A 35 -0.78 11.54 0.55
C ASN A 35 0.66 11.34 1.03
N ALA A 36 0.89 11.30 2.35
CA ALA A 36 2.20 10.99 2.91
C ALA A 36 2.65 9.57 2.54
N ALA A 37 1.75 8.56 2.64
CA ALA A 37 2.05 7.19 2.24
C ALA A 37 2.37 7.09 0.74
N LEU A 38 1.54 7.70 -0.12
CA LEU A 38 1.77 7.73 -1.57
C LEU A 38 3.10 8.40 -1.95
N LYS A 39 3.46 9.50 -1.27
CA LYS A 39 4.74 10.16 -1.47
C LYS A 39 5.91 9.25 -1.06
N GLY A 40 5.79 8.56 0.08
CA GLY A 40 6.78 7.61 0.55
C GLY A 40 7.02 6.45 -0.43
N PHE A 41 5.94 5.89 -1.00
CA PHE A 41 6.02 4.86 -2.04
C PHE A 41 6.74 5.38 -3.29
N ALA A 42 6.35 6.57 -3.77
CA ALA A 42 6.96 7.19 -4.95
C ALA A 42 8.45 7.48 -4.76
N ASP A 43 8.84 8.04 -3.61
CA ASP A 43 10.24 8.40 -3.32
C ASP A 43 11.15 7.18 -3.24
N ASN A 44 10.64 6.07 -2.70
CA ASN A 44 11.38 4.81 -2.59
C ASN A 44 11.22 3.92 -3.82
N LYS A 45 10.46 4.36 -4.84
CA LYS A 45 10.10 3.55 -6.02
C LYS A 45 9.57 2.16 -5.63
N SER A 46 8.78 2.12 -4.57
CA SER A 46 8.22 0.90 -3.99
C SER A 46 6.73 0.86 -4.28
N ASP A 47 6.23 -0.32 -4.64
CA ASP A 47 4.81 -0.59 -4.46
C ASP A 47 4.49 -0.68 -2.95
N GLY A 48 3.21 -0.63 -2.61
CA GLY A 48 2.77 -0.69 -1.22
C GLY A 48 1.29 -0.94 -1.08
N ILE A 49 0.86 -1.14 0.17
CA ILE A 49 -0.53 -1.43 0.53
C ILE A 49 -1.05 -0.25 1.35
N ILE A 50 -2.13 0.37 0.86
CA ILE A 50 -2.93 1.31 1.66
C ILE A 50 -4.04 0.51 2.33
N GLN A 51 -4.16 0.65 3.64
CA GLN A 51 -5.20 -0.02 4.42
C GLN A 51 -5.85 0.94 5.41
N PHE A 52 -7.07 0.59 5.80
CA PHE A 52 -7.86 1.33 6.78
C PHE A 52 -8.30 0.35 7.85
N SER A 53 -7.97 0.63 9.11
CA SER A 53 -8.56 -0.08 10.23
C SER A 53 -10.02 0.36 10.42
N THR A 54 -10.79 -0.41 11.19
CA THR A 54 -12.18 -0.06 11.51
C THR A 54 -12.29 1.31 12.19
N GLY A 55 -11.36 1.66 13.07
CA GLY A 55 -11.31 2.98 13.70
C GLY A 55 -10.93 4.10 12.73
N ALA A 56 -10.06 3.84 11.76
CA ALA A 56 -9.67 4.83 10.76
C ALA A 56 -10.76 5.08 9.71
N GLY A 57 -11.54 4.05 9.36
CA GLY A 57 -12.65 4.17 8.39
C GLY A 57 -13.79 5.11 8.81
N GLN A 58 -13.82 5.54 10.08
CA GLN A 58 -14.77 6.57 10.55
C GLN A 58 -14.37 7.99 10.12
N PHE A 59 -13.13 8.19 9.69
CA PHE A 59 -12.52 9.50 9.40
C PHE A 59 -11.93 9.61 7.99
N ALA A 60 -11.92 8.50 7.25
CA ALA A 60 -11.33 8.36 5.92
C ALA A 60 -12.36 8.55 4.80
#